data_AF-A0A3E1DH06-F1
#
_entry.id   AF-A0A3E1DH06-F1
#
_cell.length_a   1.000
_cell.length_b   1.000
_cell.length_c   1.000
_cell.angle_alpha   90.00
_cell.angle_beta   90.00
_cell.angle_gamma   90.00
#
_symmetry.space_group_name_H-M   'P 1'
#
loop_
_entity.id
_entity.type
_entity.pdbx_description
1 polymer ?
#
loop_
_entity_poly.entity_id
_entity_poly.type
_entity_poly.pdbx_seq_one_letter_code
_entity_poly.pdbx_strand_id
1 'polypeptide(L)'
;MFLSNDGLSDFARAIVRGEELSSRIDTGYQNYSIVIAIEVYRNNYRGNLHDTLTGAYPVIEQLVGKELFRLLMRQFIGQHFSRSGNLHHYGAEMGGFIAAFEPAQELPYLPDVAALEWACHCAYFAEDAATLDIDKLAQVSPEQYPDMILHIHPACQLMCFRYPITAIWHAHQPGAPVI
;
A
#
# COMPACT_ATOMS: atom_id res chain seq x y z
N MET A 1 -10.03 2.68 -31.10
CA MET A 1 -10.89 1.49 -30.91
C MET A 1 -11.11 1.33 -29.42
N PHE A 2 -12.27 1.75 -28.91
CA PHE A 2 -12.56 1.65 -27.47
C PHE A 2 -12.98 0.20 -27.18
N LEU A 3 -12.22 -0.47 -26.30
CA LEU A 3 -12.57 -1.81 -25.82
C LEU A 3 -13.93 -1.73 -25.11
N SER A 4 -14.79 -2.72 -25.32
CA SER A 4 -16.00 -2.90 -24.50
C SER A 4 -15.60 -3.10 -23.03
N ASN A 5 -16.54 -2.89 -22.09
CA ASN A 5 -16.28 -3.07 -20.66
C ASN A 5 -15.71 -4.47 -20.34
N ASP A 6 -16.15 -5.48 -21.10
CA ASP A 6 -15.64 -6.86 -21.02
C ASP A 6 -14.21 -7.00 -21.56
N GLY A 7 -13.87 -6.28 -22.65
CA GLY A 7 -12.51 -6.28 -23.20
C GLY A 7 -11.49 -5.57 -22.30
N LEU A 8 -11.91 -4.55 -21.54
CA LEU A 8 -11.08 -3.92 -20.50
C LEU A 8 -10.83 -4.86 -19.33
N SER A 9 -11.83 -5.66 -18.93
CA SER A 9 -11.72 -6.67 -17.87
C SER A 9 -10.75 -7.79 -18.26
N ASP A 10 -10.85 -8.31 -19.48
CA ASP A 10 -9.95 -9.35 -20.00
C ASP A 10 -8.50 -8.84 -20.10
N PHE A 11 -8.30 -7.60 -20.58
CA PHE A 11 -6.99 -6.95 -20.63
C PHE A 11 -6.39 -6.76 -19.23
N ALA A 12 -7.19 -6.29 -18.27
CA ALA A 12 -6.76 -6.11 -16.89
C ALA A 12 -6.33 -7.44 -16.24
N ARG A 13 -7.09 -8.53 -16.46
CA ARG A 13 -6.70 -9.86 -15.96
C ARG A 13 -5.42 -10.38 -16.63
N ALA A 14 -5.26 -10.16 -17.93
CA ALA A 14 -4.04 -10.55 -18.64
C ALA A 14 -2.80 -9.83 -18.08
N ILE A 15 -2.90 -8.56 -17.69
CA ILE A 15 -1.79 -7.80 -17.08
C ILE A 15 -1.59 -8.18 -15.61
N VAL A 16 -2.65 -8.13 -14.81
CA VAL A 16 -2.58 -8.25 -13.36
C VAL A 16 -2.32 -9.68 -12.92
N ARG A 17 -3.02 -10.64 -13.52
CA ARG A 17 -3.01 -12.07 -13.12
C ARG A 17 -2.19 -12.94 -14.03
N GLY A 18 -1.73 -12.41 -15.16
CA GLY A 18 -0.99 -13.19 -16.16
C GLY A 18 -1.86 -14.15 -16.97
N GLU A 19 -3.19 -13.98 -16.96
CA GLU A 19 -4.12 -14.82 -17.73
C GLU A 19 -3.86 -14.73 -19.25
N GLU A 20 -4.24 -15.77 -19.99
CA GLU A 20 -4.09 -15.79 -21.45
C GLU A 20 -4.91 -14.69 -22.12
N LEU A 21 -4.41 -14.20 -23.26
CA LEU A 21 -5.09 -13.16 -24.01
C LEU A 21 -6.40 -13.69 -24.59
N SER A 22 -7.51 -13.04 -24.24
CA SER A 22 -8.80 -13.28 -24.87
C SER A 22 -8.70 -13.05 -26.38
N SER A 23 -9.33 -13.92 -27.17
CA SER A 23 -9.43 -13.78 -28.65
C SER A 23 -10.15 -12.49 -29.08
N ARG A 24 -10.73 -11.77 -28.12
CA ARG A 24 -11.42 -10.47 -28.29
C ARG A 24 -10.48 -9.27 -28.31
N ILE A 25 -9.22 -9.43 -27.91
CA ILE A 25 -8.23 -8.35 -27.99
C ILE A 25 -7.67 -8.30 -29.42
N ASP A 26 -7.88 -7.18 -30.10
CA ASP A 26 -7.47 -7.00 -31.49
C ASP A 26 -5.95 -7.21 -31.65
N THR A 27 -5.60 -8.14 -32.52
CA THR A 27 -4.22 -8.59 -32.78
C THR A 27 -3.56 -7.80 -33.92
N GLY A 28 -4.27 -6.83 -34.52
CA GLY A 28 -3.83 -5.99 -35.64
C GLY A 28 -2.77 -4.93 -35.31
N TYR A 29 -1.80 -5.22 -34.45
CA TYR A 29 -0.66 -4.32 -34.23
C TYR A 29 0.32 -4.45 -35.42
N GLN A 30 0.33 -3.47 -36.32
CA GLN A 30 1.12 -3.49 -37.56
C GLN A 30 2.65 -3.57 -37.35
N ASN A 31 3.15 -3.14 -36.18
CA ASN A 31 4.60 -2.99 -35.93
C ASN A 31 5.14 -3.81 -34.75
N TYR A 32 4.29 -4.49 -33.96
CA TYR A 32 4.72 -5.28 -32.80
C TYR A 32 3.76 -6.44 -32.52
N SER A 33 4.29 -7.57 -32.02
CA SER A 33 3.46 -8.67 -31.51
C SER A 33 2.66 -8.22 -30.29
N ILE A 34 1.36 -8.46 -30.28
CA ILE A 34 0.48 -8.21 -29.12
C ILE A 34 1.00 -8.91 -27.86
N VAL A 35 1.64 -10.08 -28.00
CA VAL A 35 2.23 -10.82 -26.88
C VAL A 35 3.36 -10.01 -26.25
N ILE A 36 4.26 -9.45 -27.07
CA ILE A 36 5.37 -8.60 -26.61
C ILE A 36 4.83 -7.35 -25.92
N ALA A 37 3.82 -6.70 -26.51
CA ALA A 37 3.21 -5.52 -25.91
C ALA A 37 2.64 -5.83 -24.51
N ILE A 38 1.97 -6.96 -24.36
CA ILE A 38 1.39 -7.39 -23.08
C ILE A 38 2.47 -7.72 -22.05
N GLU A 39 3.57 -8.35 -22.45
CA GLU A 39 4.72 -8.57 -21.57
C GLU A 39 5.32 -7.25 -21.06
N VAL A 40 5.43 -6.24 -21.92
CA VAL A 40 5.87 -4.89 -21.50
C VAL A 40 4.90 -4.30 -20.48
N TYR A 41 3.58 -4.40 -20.70
CA TYR A 41 2.58 -3.93 -19.74
C TYR A 41 2.63 -4.68 -18.40
N ARG A 42 2.83 -6.00 -18.43
CA ARG A 42 3.02 -6.83 -17.21
C ARG A 42 4.26 -6.39 -16.43
N ASN A 43 5.36 -6.12 -17.13
CA ASN A 43 6.60 -5.64 -16.51
C ASN A 43 6.40 -4.27 -15.87
N ASN A 44 5.78 -3.33 -16.58
CA ASN A 44 5.47 -2.00 -16.04
C ASN A 44 4.52 -2.08 -14.83
N TYR A 45 3.50 -2.93 -14.89
CA TYR A 45 2.60 -3.17 -13.76
C TYR A 45 3.38 -3.62 -12.53
N ARG A 46 4.21 -4.67 -12.65
CA ARG A 46 5.01 -5.20 -11.55
C ARG A 46 6.03 -4.17 -11.04
N GLY A 47 6.65 -3.39 -11.93
CA GLY A 47 7.55 -2.29 -11.58
C GLY A 47 6.86 -1.22 -10.75
N ASN A 48 5.69 -0.74 -11.19
CA ASN A 48 4.91 0.25 -10.46
C ASN A 48 4.50 -0.23 -9.07
N LEU A 49 4.12 -1.51 -8.92
CA LEU A 49 3.82 -2.10 -7.62
C LEU A 49 5.05 -2.13 -6.72
N HIS A 50 6.19 -2.53 -7.27
CA HIS A 50 7.46 -2.54 -6.52
C HIS A 50 7.83 -1.14 -6.04
N ASP A 51 7.76 -0.13 -6.92
CA ASP A 51 8.09 1.26 -6.59
C ASP A 51 7.14 1.83 -5.54
N THR A 52 5.85 1.51 -5.65
CA THR A 52 4.83 1.88 -4.64
C THR A 52 5.19 1.32 -3.27
N LEU A 53 5.49 0.02 -3.18
CA LEU A 53 5.82 -0.62 -1.91
C LEU A 53 7.17 -0.13 -1.36
N THR A 54 8.13 0.19 -2.22
CA THR A 54 9.41 0.78 -1.81
C THR A 54 9.19 2.14 -1.15
N GLY A 55 8.29 2.96 -1.71
CA GLY A 55 7.91 4.24 -1.10
C GLY A 55 7.13 4.09 0.21
N ALA A 56 6.30 3.05 0.34
CA ALA A 56 5.50 2.81 1.53
C ALA A 56 6.27 2.13 2.67
N TYR A 57 7.36 1.40 2.38
CA TYR A 57 8.11 0.60 3.36
C TYR A 57 9.63 0.85 3.39
N PRO A 58 10.10 2.11 3.42
CA PRO A 58 11.53 2.42 3.35
C PRO A 58 12.34 1.90 4.56
N VAL A 59 11.76 1.83 5.76
CA VAL A 59 12.45 1.30 6.94
C VAL A 59 12.51 -0.22 6.90
N ILE A 60 11.49 -0.91 6.39
CA ILE A 60 11.59 -2.35 6.12
C ILE A 60 12.77 -2.65 5.19
N GLU A 61 12.95 -1.92 4.08
CA GLU A 61 14.10 -2.11 3.18
C GLU A 61 15.43 -1.95 3.93
N GLN A 62 15.55 -0.94 4.78
CA GLN A 62 16.77 -0.71 5.57
C GLN A 62 17.04 -1.84 6.58
N LEU A 63 16.01 -2.35 7.24
CA LEU A 63 16.12 -3.40 8.27
C LEU A 63 16.51 -4.76 7.68
N VAL A 64 15.88 -5.15 6.56
CA VAL A 64 16.14 -6.47 5.94
C VAL A 64 17.27 -6.43 4.91
N GLY A 65 17.64 -5.24 4.43
CA GLY A 65 18.57 -5.04 3.34
C GLY A 65 17.94 -5.26 1.96
N LYS A 66 18.57 -4.67 0.93
CA LYS A 66 18.02 -4.58 -0.44
C LYS A 66 17.68 -5.92 -1.07
N GLU A 67 18.53 -6.92 -0.92
CA GLU A 67 18.32 -8.21 -1.58
C GLU A 67 17.16 -8.99 -0.98
N LEU A 68 17.03 -8.99 0.36
CA LEU A 68 15.90 -9.62 1.03
C LEU A 68 14.61 -8.84 0.79
N PHE A 69 14.69 -7.51 0.75
CA PHE A 69 13.55 -6.66 0.40
C PHE A 69 13.03 -6.95 -1.02
N ARG A 70 13.90 -7.07 -2.02
CA ARG A 70 13.49 -7.46 -3.38
C ARG A 70 12.79 -8.82 -3.43
N LEU A 71 13.29 -9.80 -2.65
CA LEU A 71 12.65 -11.11 -2.55
C LEU A 71 11.26 -11.00 -1.91
N LEU A 72 11.15 -10.25 -0.81
CA LEU A 72 9.90 -9.96 -0.11
C LEU A 72 8.88 -9.33 -1.07
N MET A 73 9.27 -8.27 -1.80
CA MET A 73 8.40 -7.58 -2.77
C MET A 73 7.96 -8.51 -3.89
N ARG A 74 8.89 -9.28 -4.47
CA ARG A 74 8.57 -10.22 -5.55
C ARG A 74 7.54 -11.26 -5.12
N GLN A 75 7.69 -11.81 -3.92
CA GLN A 75 6.78 -12.81 -3.39
C GLN A 75 5.43 -12.20 -2.99
N PHE A 76 5.42 -11.04 -2.36
CA PHE A 76 4.21 -10.29 -2.03
C PHE A 76 3.40 -9.98 -3.29
N ILE A 77 4.01 -9.36 -4.32
CA ILE A 77 3.36 -9.02 -5.59
C ILE A 77 2.81 -10.27 -6.30
N GLY A 78 3.49 -11.42 -6.18
CA GLY A 78 3.04 -12.68 -6.75
C GLY A 78 1.80 -13.27 -6.06
N GLN A 79 1.51 -12.88 -4.82
CA GLN A 79 0.41 -13.41 -4.00
C GLN A 79 -0.71 -12.39 -3.77
N HIS A 80 -0.39 -11.09 -3.86
CA HIS A 80 -1.28 -9.96 -3.60
C HIS A 80 -1.38 -9.08 -4.84
N PHE A 81 -2.44 -9.29 -5.63
CA PHE A 81 -2.75 -8.46 -6.79
C PHE A 81 -3.41 -7.15 -6.37
N SER A 82 -3.05 -6.05 -7.04
CA SER A 82 -3.79 -4.80 -6.85
C SER A 82 -5.23 -4.96 -7.33
N ARG A 83 -6.17 -4.45 -6.51
CA ARG A 83 -7.61 -4.46 -6.78
C ARG A 83 -8.12 -3.13 -7.35
N SER A 84 -7.24 -2.12 -7.44
CA SER A 84 -7.58 -0.76 -7.85
C SER A 84 -6.46 -0.15 -8.69
N GLY A 85 -6.80 0.83 -9.54
CA GLY A 85 -5.82 1.68 -10.20
C GLY A 85 -5.13 2.66 -9.24
N ASN A 86 -5.74 2.93 -8.08
CA ASN A 86 -5.10 3.71 -7.03
C ASN A 86 -4.17 2.83 -6.20
N LEU A 87 -2.86 3.00 -6.41
CA LEU A 87 -1.82 2.23 -5.72
C LEU A 87 -1.57 2.72 -4.29
N HIS A 88 -2.13 3.85 -3.85
CA HIS A 88 -2.01 4.27 -2.45
C HIS A 88 -2.66 3.28 -1.48
N HIS A 89 -3.55 2.40 -1.95
CA HIS A 89 -4.13 1.32 -1.13
C HIS A 89 -3.40 -0.02 -1.29
N TYR A 90 -2.33 -0.06 -2.08
CA TYR A 90 -1.57 -1.28 -2.34
C TYR A 90 -0.40 -1.43 -1.36
N GLY A 91 -0.57 -2.34 -0.40
CA GLY A 91 0.44 -2.59 0.64
C GLY A 91 -0.13 -3.02 1.97
N ALA A 92 -1.41 -2.75 2.26
CA ALA A 92 -2.04 -2.99 3.56
C ALA A 92 -1.79 -4.38 4.16
N GLU A 93 -1.72 -5.43 3.33
CA GLU A 93 -1.47 -6.80 3.78
C GLU A 93 0.00 -7.12 4.11
N MET A 94 0.94 -6.20 3.87
CA MET A 94 2.39 -6.42 4.01
C MET A 94 2.79 -6.86 5.41
N GLY A 95 2.24 -6.24 6.46
CA GLY A 95 2.55 -6.63 7.85
C GLY A 95 2.17 -8.08 8.15
N GLY A 96 0.96 -8.49 7.73
CA GLY A 96 0.51 -9.88 7.85
C GLY A 96 1.32 -10.85 6.99
N PHE A 97 1.72 -10.41 5.80
CA PHE A 97 2.58 -11.19 4.92
C PHE A 97 3.98 -11.42 5.53
N ILE A 98 4.61 -10.37 6.06
CA ILE A 98 5.92 -10.45 6.73
C ILE A 98 5.85 -11.42 7.93
N ALA A 99 4.75 -11.41 8.69
CA ALA A 99 4.57 -12.33 9.82
C ALA A 99 4.64 -13.82 9.41
N ALA A 100 4.27 -14.15 8.16
CA ALA A 100 4.35 -15.50 7.61
C ALA A 100 5.59 -15.73 6.72
N PHE A 101 6.42 -14.71 6.50
CA PHE A 101 7.58 -14.79 5.61
C PHE A 101 8.77 -15.39 6.37
N GLU A 102 9.06 -16.66 6.06
CA GLU A 102 10.09 -17.46 6.76
C GLU A 102 11.47 -16.78 6.83
N PRO A 103 11.98 -16.14 5.76
CA PRO A 103 13.27 -15.45 5.81
C PRO A 103 13.35 -14.23 6.76
N ALA A 104 12.21 -13.70 7.23
CA ALA A 104 12.17 -12.56 8.16
C ALA A 104 11.87 -12.95 9.62
N GLN A 105 11.76 -14.24 9.94
CA GLN A 105 11.38 -14.72 11.28
C GLN A 105 12.40 -14.34 12.37
N GLU A 106 13.65 -14.07 12.01
CA GLU A 106 14.69 -13.61 12.95
C GLU A 106 14.41 -12.20 13.50
N LEU A 107 13.53 -11.42 12.84
CA LEU A 107 13.15 -10.07 13.22
C LEU A 107 11.66 -10.03 13.62
N PRO A 108 11.28 -10.48 14.84
CA PRO A 108 9.88 -10.64 15.24
C PRO A 108 9.09 -9.32 15.36
N TYR A 109 9.78 -8.17 15.37
CA TYR A 109 9.18 -6.85 15.39
C TYR A 109 8.92 -6.27 13.99
N LEU A 110 9.39 -6.93 12.93
CA LEU A 110 9.29 -6.43 11.56
C LEU A 110 7.84 -6.27 11.06
N PRO A 111 6.88 -7.17 11.38
CA PRO A 111 5.47 -6.97 11.06
C PRO A 111 4.90 -5.68 11.67
N ASP A 112 5.28 -5.37 12.92
CA ASP A 112 4.80 -4.19 13.63
C ASP A 112 5.41 -2.89 13.03
N VAL A 113 6.68 -2.93 12.58
CA VAL A 113 7.29 -1.81 11.83
C VAL A 113 6.53 -1.57 10.52
N ALA A 114 6.20 -2.64 9.78
CA ALA A 114 5.43 -2.51 8.55
C ALA A 114 4.02 -1.97 8.80
N ALA A 115 3.40 -2.36 9.91
CA ALA A 115 2.11 -1.79 10.31
C ALA A 115 2.20 -0.28 10.57
N LEU A 116 3.25 0.17 11.29
CA LEU A 116 3.48 1.60 11.51
C LEU A 116 3.71 2.36 10.20
N GLU A 117 4.59 1.86 9.33
CA GLU A 117 4.86 2.49 8.03
C GLU A 117 3.60 2.59 7.17
N TRP A 118 2.77 1.55 7.16
CA TRP A 118 1.50 1.58 6.48
C TRP A 118 0.53 2.62 7.07
N ALA A 119 0.48 2.75 8.40
CA ALA A 119 -0.36 3.77 9.03
C ALA A 119 0.12 5.20 8.68
N CYS A 120 1.43 5.45 8.65
CA CYS A 120 2.01 6.71 8.19
C CYS A 120 1.66 7.00 6.72
N HIS A 121 1.78 5.99 5.85
CA HIS A 121 1.39 6.09 4.45
C HIS A 121 -0.10 6.42 4.29
N CYS A 122 -0.98 5.73 5.03
CA CYS A 122 -2.41 6.03 5.05
C CYS A 122 -2.71 7.44 5.57
N ALA A 123 -2.00 7.91 6.61
CA ALA A 123 -2.16 9.26 7.14
C ALA A 123 -1.77 10.33 6.12
N TYR A 124 -0.71 10.10 5.34
CA TYR A 124 -0.26 11.01 4.29
C TYR A 124 -1.27 11.14 3.14
N PHE A 125 -1.97 10.06 2.81
CA PHE A 125 -2.97 10.02 1.73
C PHE A 125 -4.42 10.08 2.22
N ALA A 126 -4.64 10.42 3.50
CA ALA A 126 -5.97 10.54 4.06
C ALA A 126 -6.76 11.69 3.39
N GLU A 127 -8.09 11.57 3.37
CA GLU A 127 -8.95 12.64 2.87
C GLU A 127 -8.83 13.89 3.77
N ASP A 128 -8.84 15.07 3.13
CA ASP A 128 -8.88 16.34 3.84
C ASP A 128 -10.16 16.41 4.69
N ALA A 129 -9.99 16.61 5.99
CA ALA A 129 -11.09 16.82 6.92
C ALA A 129 -10.81 18.02 7.82
N ALA A 130 -11.87 18.65 8.31
CA ALA A 130 -11.73 19.74 9.27
C ALA A 130 -11.15 19.19 10.59
N THR A 131 -10.14 19.88 11.11
CA THR A 131 -9.61 19.59 12.46
C THR A 131 -10.62 19.98 13.52
N LEU A 132 -10.59 19.29 14.66
CA LEU A 132 -11.41 19.66 15.82
C LEU A 132 -11.11 21.10 16.24
N ASP A 133 -12.15 21.92 16.23
CA ASP A 133 -12.10 23.30 16.68
C ASP A 133 -12.41 23.35 18.18
N ILE A 134 -11.36 23.56 18.98
CA ILE A 134 -11.45 23.57 20.44
C ILE A 134 -12.31 24.74 20.93
N ASP A 135 -12.31 25.87 20.23
CA ASP A 135 -13.13 27.03 20.61
C ASP A 135 -14.61 26.76 20.39
N LYS A 136 -14.96 26.04 19.31
CA LYS A 136 -16.34 25.56 19.10
C LYS A 136 -16.73 24.50 20.13
N LEU A 137 -15.83 23.59 20.46
CA LEU A 137 -16.08 22.56 21.47
C LEU A 137 -16.33 23.19 22.85
N ALA A 138 -15.58 24.24 23.21
CA ALA A 138 -15.74 24.97 24.46
C ALA A 138 -17.09 25.72 24.56
N GLN A 139 -17.75 25.98 23.43
CA GLN A 139 -19.06 26.63 23.38
C GLN A 139 -20.24 25.64 23.48
N VAL A 140 -19.99 24.33 23.43
CA VAL A 140 -21.04 23.30 23.57
C VAL A 140 -21.53 23.28 25.01
N SER A 141 -22.86 23.33 25.20
CA SER A 141 -23.44 23.37 26.54
C SER A 141 -23.41 22.00 27.22
N PRO A 142 -23.29 21.92 28.57
CA PRO A 142 -23.24 20.64 29.27
C PRO A 142 -24.43 19.71 29.02
N GLU A 143 -25.60 20.28 28.72
CA GLU A 143 -26.82 19.53 28.39
C GLU A 143 -26.69 18.76 27.07
N GLN A 144 -25.78 19.17 26.18
CA GLN A 144 -25.54 18.54 24.88
C GLN A 144 -24.44 17.46 24.93
N TYR A 145 -23.68 17.36 26.02
CA TYR A 145 -22.60 16.38 26.14
C TYR A 145 -23.05 14.91 25.98
N PRO A 146 -24.23 14.48 26.49
CA PRO A 146 -24.66 13.09 26.34
C PRO A 146 -24.87 12.66 24.88
N ASP A 147 -25.22 13.60 24.00
CA ASP A 147 -25.51 13.34 22.58
C ASP A 147 -24.32 13.64 21.66
N MET A 148 -23.20 14.11 22.23
CA MET A 148 -22.02 14.51 21.46
C MET A 148 -21.21 13.30 21.01
N ILE A 149 -20.94 13.22 19.71
CA ILE A 149 -20.11 12.18 19.11
C ILE A 149 -18.84 12.84 18.54
N LEU A 150 -17.69 12.41 19.03
CA LEU A 150 -16.40 12.80 18.49
C LEU A 150 -15.94 11.73 17.49
N HIS A 151 -15.54 12.17 16.31
CA HIS A 151 -14.93 11.33 15.28
C HIS A 151 -13.43 11.59 15.23
N ILE A 152 -12.65 10.51 15.10
CA ILE A 152 -11.20 10.60 14.90
C ILE A 152 -10.96 11.11 13.48
N HIS A 153 -9.99 12.02 13.32
CA HIS A 153 -9.61 12.53 12.01
C HIS A 153 -9.14 11.38 11.10
N PRO A 154 -9.46 11.36 9.79
CA PRO A 154 -9.10 10.24 8.89
C PRO A 154 -7.61 9.90 8.86
N ALA A 155 -6.74 10.90 9.08
CA ALA A 155 -5.29 10.72 9.18
C ALA A 155 -4.78 10.19 10.53
N CYS A 156 -5.65 10.01 11.53
CA CYS A 156 -5.26 9.57 12.86
C CYS A 156 -5.58 8.09 13.06
N GLN A 157 -4.58 7.33 13.50
CA GLN A 157 -4.72 5.91 13.85
C GLN A 157 -4.10 5.67 15.22
N LEU A 158 -4.79 4.89 16.06
CA LEU A 158 -4.26 4.45 17.35
C LEU A 158 -3.66 3.04 17.18
N MET A 159 -2.39 2.91 17.54
CA MET A 159 -1.64 1.66 17.42
C MET A 159 -0.98 1.30 18.75
N CYS A 160 -0.88 0.01 19.03
CA CYS A 160 -0.21 -0.51 20.21
C CYS A 160 0.73 -1.63 19.79
N PHE A 161 1.99 -1.56 20.22
CA PHE A 161 3.03 -2.48 19.81
C PHE A 161 3.69 -3.14 21.02
N ARG A 162 4.15 -4.37 20.85
CA ARG A 162 4.88 -5.11 21.90
C ARG A 162 6.35 -4.68 21.99
N TYR A 163 6.89 -4.12 20.92
CA TYR A 163 8.29 -3.71 20.78
C TYR A 163 8.38 -2.17 20.70
N PRO A 164 9.58 -1.57 20.87
CA PRO A 164 9.76 -0.12 20.76
C PRO A 164 9.78 0.33 19.28
N ILE A 165 8.69 0.09 18.56
CA ILE A 165 8.59 0.25 17.11
C ILE A 165 8.84 1.69 16.67
N THR A 166 8.29 2.67 17.39
CA THR A 166 8.50 4.10 17.09
C THR A 166 9.98 4.48 17.21
N ALA A 167 10.68 3.97 18.23
CA ALA A 167 12.12 4.21 18.40
C ALA A 167 12.95 3.55 17.29
N ILE A 168 12.62 2.31 16.92
CA ILE A 168 13.26 1.60 15.79
C ILE A 168 13.04 2.38 14.50
N TRP A 169 11.81 2.79 14.23
CA TRP A 169 11.43 3.50 13.01
C TRP A 169 12.10 4.87 12.88
N HIS A 170 12.17 5.63 13.98
CA HIS A 170 12.89 6.91 14.01
C HIS A 170 14.40 6.76 13.84
N ALA A 171 15.01 5.72 14.42
CA ALA A 171 16.45 5.48 14.26
C ALA A 171 16.87 5.27 12.79
N HIS A 172 15.95 4.82 11.94
CA HIS A 172 16.18 4.59 10.50
C HIS A 172 15.74 5.77 9.62
N GLN A 173 15.41 6.92 10.23
CA GLN A 173 15.03 8.14 9.52
C GLN A 173 15.68 9.38 10.13
N PRO A 174 17.01 9.50 10.03
CA PRO A 174 17.72 10.67 10.52
C PRO A 174 17.21 11.94 9.80
N GLY A 175 16.64 12.87 10.56
CA GLY A 175 16.12 14.14 10.06
C GLY A 175 14.61 14.17 9.72
N ALA A 176 13.90 13.05 9.88
CA ALA A 176 12.44 13.04 9.80
C ALA A 176 11.81 13.70 11.05
N PRO A 177 10.61 14.29 10.94
CA PRO A 177 9.87 14.77 12.10
C PRO A 177 9.63 13.64 13.10
N VAL A 178 9.70 13.96 14.39
CA VAL A 178 9.28 13.03 15.46
C VAL A 178 7.75 12.92 15.39
N ILE A 179 7.23 11.69 15.34
CA ILE A 179 5.78 11.40 15.28
C ILE A 179 5.31 10.95 16.66
#